data_AF-A0A938LUZ8-F1
#
_entry.id   AF-A0A938LUZ8-F1
#
_cell.length_a   1.000
_cell.length_b   1.000
_cell.length_c   1.000
_cell.angle_alpha   90.00
_cell.angle_beta   90.00
_cell.angle_gamma   90.00
#
_symmetry.space_group_name_H-M   'P 1'
#
loop_
_entity.id
_entity.type
_entity.pdbx_description
1 polymer ?
#
loop_
_entity_poly.entity_id
_entity_poly.type
_entity_poly.pdbx_seq_one_letter_code
_entity_poly.pdbx_strand_id
1 'polypeptide(L)'
;MRTTMNPTRVVVTGVLLAVKIGTISAGALPPDPDNAALLYYQAFLLVPQTDDRAITDLVLNVANGGVAPNEQVKEYLKKCRDAIDCALAASELPHCNWGLRYSKGFSAAFPYLAQVRSLGRLIVADARILAAEGNYRQALERCLVAHRLAGHVGDETLISLLVSIAISAQANKCVTAVLERMPADVDTLTWLKGQLAVAPITKLNVNRAMALEEETSSRYLRPERIGELLTILSEQAGMNAEEMRKLLDAPALERARAYGSKYVGSAGPILSGRAPYAESYTQLQELAKQMEQAAAQDPAIRLVQSLAPAMVRVYALLTRHKA
;
A
#
# COMPACT_ATOMS: atom_id res chain seq x y z
N MET A 1 -71.19 22.55 75.15
CA MET A 1 -71.73 22.23 73.80
C MET A 1 -70.75 22.78 72.78
N ARG A 2 -70.23 21.91 71.91
CA ARG A 2 -69.15 22.19 70.95
C ARG A 2 -69.65 23.08 69.81
N THR A 3 -68.85 24.08 69.41
CA THR A 3 -68.94 24.70 68.09
C THR A 3 -67.54 25.04 67.61
N THR A 4 -67.07 24.26 66.66
CA THR A 4 -65.78 24.34 65.97
C THR A 4 -65.85 25.35 64.83
N MET A 5 -64.99 26.36 64.82
CA MET A 5 -64.78 27.27 63.69
C MET A 5 -63.70 26.71 62.75
N ASN A 6 -64.00 26.66 61.46
CA ASN A 6 -63.07 26.28 60.39
C ASN A 6 -62.18 27.47 59.98
N PRO A 7 -60.88 27.27 59.75
CA PRO A 7 -60.04 28.29 59.12
C PRO A 7 -60.05 28.16 57.59
N THR A 8 -60.29 29.29 56.94
CA THR A 8 -60.30 29.50 55.49
C THR A 8 -58.88 29.31 54.91
N ARG A 9 -58.71 28.36 53.98
CA ARG A 9 -57.46 28.14 53.24
C ARG A 9 -57.34 29.15 52.09
N VAL A 10 -56.32 30.02 52.15
CA VAL A 10 -55.87 30.85 51.03
C VAL A 10 -54.91 30.01 50.20
N VAL A 11 -55.26 29.74 48.93
CA VAL A 11 -54.39 29.06 47.97
C VAL A 11 -53.66 30.12 47.15
N VAL A 12 -52.37 30.30 47.42
CA VAL A 12 -51.47 31.13 46.62
C VAL A 12 -50.91 30.24 45.49
N THR A 13 -51.38 30.43 44.28
CA THR A 13 -50.88 29.74 43.08
C THR A 13 -49.60 30.44 42.61
N GLY A 14 -48.45 29.96 43.07
CA GLY A 14 -47.13 30.38 42.55
C GLY A 14 -46.88 29.77 41.18
N VAL A 15 -46.83 30.60 40.14
CA VAL A 15 -46.39 30.20 38.79
C VAL A 15 -44.86 30.07 38.81
N LEU A 16 -44.38 28.83 38.99
CA LEU A 16 -42.98 28.47 38.79
C LEU A 16 -42.70 28.43 37.29
N LEU A 17 -42.09 29.50 36.79
CA LEU A 17 -41.55 29.57 35.43
C LEU A 17 -40.31 28.65 35.36
N ALA A 18 -40.53 27.37 35.08
CA ALA A 18 -39.47 26.40 34.84
C ALA A 18 -38.76 26.76 33.52
N VAL A 19 -37.67 27.50 33.62
CA VAL A 19 -36.71 27.68 32.52
C VAL A 19 -36.13 26.30 32.22
N LYS A 20 -36.69 25.63 31.21
CA LYS A 20 -36.05 24.45 30.61
C LYS A 20 -34.77 24.93 29.97
N ILE A 21 -33.66 24.79 30.68
CA ILE A 21 -32.33 24.85 30.09
C ILE A 21 -32.30 23.68 29.10
N GLY A 22 -32.56 23.99 27.83
CA GLY A 22 -32.40 23.03 26.75
C GLY A 22 -30.97 22.53 26.83
N THR A 23 -30.80 21.22 27.02
CA THR A 23 -29.52 20.57 26.78
C THR A 23 -29.10 20.97 25.38
N ILE A 24 -28.09 21.83 25.28
CA ILE A 24 -27.38 22.08 24.03
C ILE A 24 -26.86 20.70 23.66
N SER A 25 -27.51 20.05 22.70
CA SER A 25 -27.02 18.81 22.12
C SER A 25 -25.61 19.15 21.68
N ALA A 26 -24.61 18.61 22.37
CA ALA A 26 -23.21 18.76 22.00
C ALA A 26 -23.17 18.53 20.50
N GLY A 27 -22.89 19.59 19.74
CA GLY A 27 -23.08 19.60 18.29
C GLY A 27 -22.37 18.39 17.74
N ALA A 28 -23.14 17.45 17.20
CA ALA A 28 -22.62 16.18 16.73
C ALA A 28 -21.73 16.48 15.53
N LEU A 29 -20.43 16.66 15.79
CA LEU A 29 -19.43 16.68 14.73
C LEU A 29 -19.64 15.43 13.87
N PRO A 30 -19.51 15.53 12.54
CA PRO A 30 -19.56 14.34 11.71
C PRO A 30 -18.51 13.33 12.18
N PRO A 31 -18.81 12.03 12.12
CA PRO A 31 -17.84 11.01 12.50
C PRO A 31 -16.60 11.09 11.60
N ASP A 32 -15.45 10.71 12.15
CA ASP A 32 -14.23 10.57 11.36
C ASP A 32 -14.39 9.53 10.25
N PRO A 33 -13.66 9.65 9.14
CA PRO A 33 -13.71 8.68 8.04
C PRO A 33 -13.31 7.26 8.49
N ASP A 34 -14.03 6.25 8.02
CA ASP A 34 -13.75 4.82 8.28
C ASP A 34 -12.89 4.14 7.20
N ASN A 35 -12.54 4.89 6.14
CA ASN A 35 -11.69 4.42 5.04
C ASN A 35 -10.31 5.10 5.07
N ALA A 36 -9.26 4.31 5.31
CA ALA A 36 -7.86 4.77 5.35
C ALA A 36 -7.41 5.53 4.10
N ALA A 37 -7.92 5.16 2.92
CA ALA A 37 -7.54 5.81 1.68
C ALA A 37 -7.87 7.31 1.70
N LEU A 38 -8.98 7.72 2.33
CA LEU A 38 -9.37 9.13 2.41
C LEU A 38 -8.36 9.95 3.23
N LEU A 39 -7.90 9.40 4.36
CA LEU A 39 -6.88 10.04 5.19
C LEU A 39 -5.51 10.05 4.51
N TYR A 40 -5.16 9.01 3.75
CA TYR A 40 -3.95 9.04 2.91
C TYR A 40 -4.04 10.09 1.79
N TYR A 41 -5.21 10.24 1.14
CA TYR A 41 -5.40 11.30 0.15
C TYR A 41 -5.24 12.70 0.78
N GLN A 42 -5.78 12.91 1.98
CA GLN A 42 -5.56 14.14 2.74
C GLN A 42 -4.05 14.33 3.04
N ALA A 43 -3.35 13.28 3.47
CA ALA A 43 -1.90 13.34 3.66
C ALA A 43 -1.18 13.77 2.38
N PHE A 44 -1.55 13.24 1.20
CA PHE A 44 -0.92 13.63 -0.06
C PHE A 44 -1.11 15.11 -0.39
N LEU A 45 -2.28 15.68 -0.07
CA LEU A 45 -2.58 17.09 -0.28
C LEU A 45 -1.86 18.00 0.72
N LEU A 46 -1.52 17.48 1.90
CA LEU A 46 -0.79 18.20 2.95
C LEU A 46 0.73 18.16 2.76
N VAL A 47 1.27 17.28 1.91
CA VAL A 47 2.70 17.33 1.57
C VAL A 47 2.99 18.63 0.81
N PRO A 48 3.90 19.49 1.30
CA PRO A 48 4.27 20.72 0.61
C PRO A 48 4.72 20.43 -0.81
N GLN A 49 4.12 21.11 -1.79
CA GLN A 49 4.59 21.06 -3.17
C GLN A 49 5.97 21.73 -3.24
N THR A 50 6.93 21.04 -3.86
CA THR A 50 8.28 21.55 -4.02
C THR A 50 8.87 21.07 -5.34
N ASP A 51 9.42 22.00 -6.11
CA ASP A 51 10.20 21.69 -7.32
C ASP A 51 11.67 21.41 -7.00
N ASP A 52 12.05 21.53 -5.72
CA ASP A 52 13.39 21.20 -5.25
C ASP A 52 13.58 19.67 -5.27
N ARG A 53 14.17 19.19 -6.37
CA ARG A 53 14.55 17.79 -6.52
C ARG A 53 15.61 17.38 -5.51
N ALA A 54 16.49 18.29 -5.08
CA ALA A 54 17.55 17.97 -4.14
C ALA A 54 16.98 17.62 -2.75
N ILE A 55 15.95 18.33 -2.27
CA ILE A 55 15.30 17.95 -1.00
C ILE A 55 14.57 16.61 -1.11
N THR A 56 13.93 16.33 -2.24
CA THR A 56 13.24 15.04 -2.48
C THR A 56 14.23 13.87 -2.52
N ASP A 57 15.36 14.04 -3.20
CA ASP A 57 16.44 13.05 -3.26
C ASP A 57 17.12 12.90 -1.89
N LEU A 58 17.28 13.97 -1.12
CA LEU A 58 17.80 13.93 0.23
C LEU A 58 16.88 13.12 1.17
N VAL A 59 15.57 13.36 1.14
CA VAL A 59 14.58 12.57 1.90
C VAL A 59 14.67 11.08 1.53
N LEU A 60 14.76 10.76 0.24
CA LEU A 60 14.95 9.39 -0.23
C LEU A 60 16.23 8.76 0.32
N ASN A 61 17.36 9.47 0.24
CA ASN A 61 18.65 8.99 0.70
C ASN A 61 18.67 8.78 2.22
N VAL A 62 18.09 9.71 2.98
CA VAL A 62 17.91 9.57 4.42
C VAL A 62 17.06 8.34 4.71
N ALA A 63 15.87 8.22 4.11
CA ALA A 63 14.97 7.10 4.34
C ALA A 63 15.60 5.74 3.98
N ASN A 64 16.44 5.69 2.94
CA ASN A 64 17.22 4.50 2.56
C ASN A 64 18.41 4.20 3.49
N GLY A 65 18.81 5.16 4.33
CA GLY A 65 20.01 5.06 5.17
C GLY A 65 21.32 5.32 4.42
N GLY A 66 21.26 5.89 3.21
CA GLY A 66 22.45 6.25 2.45
C GLY A 66 23.17 7.48 3.01
N VAL A 67 22.44 8.34 3.74
CA VAL A 67 23.01 9.50 4.45
C VAL A 67 22.36 9.64 5.83
N ALA A 68 23.10 10.22 6.77
CA ALA A 68 22.56 10.57 8.08
C ALA A 68 21.55 11.74 7.96
N PRO A 69 20.50 11.79 8.82
CA PRO A 69 19.61 12.95 8.87
C PRO A 69 20.38 14.22 9.23
N ASN A 70 20.09 15.33 8.54
CA ASN A 70 20.66 16.65 8.76
C ASN A 70 19.56 17.71 9.02
N GLU A 71 19.93 18.95 9.30
CA GLU A 71 18.96 20.01 9.59
C GLU A 71 18.03 20.35 8.42
N GLN A 72 18.51 20.21 7.18
CA GLN A 72 17.70 20.47 5.99
C GLN A 72 16.52 19.49 5.87
N VAL A 73 16.76 18.19 6.06
CA VAL A 73 15.69 17.19 6.01
C VAL A 73 14.75 17.30 7.21
N LYS A 74 15.26 17.65 8.39
CA LYS A 74 14.44 17.89 9.60
C LYS A 74 13.47 19.04 9.39
N GLU A 75 13.95 20.17 8.89
CA GLU A 75 13.11 21.34 8.64
C GLU A 75 12.06 21.05 7.55
N TYR A 76 12.41 20.27 6.53
CA TYR A 76 11.44 19.84 5.53
C TYR A 76 10.36 18.90 6.13
N LEU A 77 10.75 17.91 6.93
CA LEU A 77 9.82 16.99 7.59
C LEU A 77 8.91 17.68 8.61
N LYS A 78 9.40 18.73 9.26
CA LYS A 78 8.58 19.61 10.12
C LYS A 78 7.43 20.24 9.34
N LYS A 79 7.65 20.65 8.08
CA LYS A 79 6.59 21.16 7.19
C LYS A 79 5.65 20.07 6.71
N CYS A 80 6.06 18.80 6.76
CA CYS A 80 5.25 17.64 6.42
C CYS A 80 4.51 17.04 7.61
N ARG A 81 4.52 17.69 8.79
CA ARG A 81 4.03 17.10 10.04
C ARG A 81 2.56 16.67 9.94
N ASP A 82 1.70 17.53 9.41
CA ASP A 82 0.27 17.23 9.28
C ASP A 82 0.00 16.06 8.31
N ALA A 83 0.81 15.95 7.25
CA ALA A 83 0.73 14.82 6.32
C ALA A 83 1.15 13.50 7.01
N ILE A 84 2.20 13.54 7.83
CA ILE A 84 2.64 12.38 8.62
C ILE A 84 1.54 11.99 9.61
N ASP A 85 0.96 12.96 10.32
CA ASP A 85 -0.10 12.70 11.32
C ASP A 85 -1.37 12.11 10.67
N CYS A 86 -1.76 12.60 9.48
CA CYS A 86 -2.82 11.97 8.70
C CYS A 86 -2.48 10.51 8.32
N ALA A 87 -1.23 10.24 7.93
CA ALA A 87 -0.80 8.89 7.57
C ALA A 87 -0.77 7.93 8.78
N LEU A 88 -0.42 8.43 9.97
CA LEU A 88 -0.52 7.69 11.22
C LEU A 88 -1.98 7.30 11.49
N ALA A 89 -2.89 8.27 11.48
CA ALA A 89 -4.31 8.04 11.71
C ALA A 89 -4.89 7.05 10.69
N ALA A 90 -4.57 7.22 9.41
CA ALA A 90 -4.96 6.30 8.34
C ALA A 90 -4.47 4.87 8.59
N SER A 91 -3.25 4.71 9.11
CA SER A 91 -2.66 3.38 9.34
C SER A 91 -3.39 2.57 10.42
N GLU A 92 -4.06 3.23 11.36
CA GLU A 92 -4.80 2.55 12.43
C GLU A 92 -6.20 2.11 11.99
N LEU A 93 -6.68 2.53 10.81
CA LEU A 93 -7.97 2.10 10.29
C LEU A 93 -7.88 0.69 9.67
N PRO A 94 -8.88 -0.19 9.89
CA PRO A 94 -8.85 -1.58 9.44
C PRO A 94 -9.19 -1.75 7.94
N HIS A 95 -9.73 -0.72 7.30
CA HIS A 95 -10.24 -0.77 5.94
C HIS A 95 -9.62 0.33 5.08
N CYS A 96 -9.11 -0.05 3.91
CA CYS A 96 -8.57 0.87 2.92
C CYS A 96 -9.13 0.53 1.54
N ASN A 97 -9.85 1.47 0.93
CA ASN A 97 -10.40 1.34 -0.41
C ASN A 97 -10.04 2.59 -1.22
N TRP A 98 -9.16 2.41 -2.21
CA TRP A 98 -8.64 3.47 -3.08
C TRP A 98 -9.61 3.91 -4.19
N GLY A 99 -10.79 3.29 -4.31
CA GLY A 99 -11.81 3.67 -5.29
C GLY A 99 -11.43 3.41 -6.75
N LEU A 100 -10.63 2.37 -7.00
CA LEU A 100 -10.04 2.09 -8.31
C LEU A 100 -11.03 1.47 -9.30
N ARG A 101 -10.91 1.87 -10.56
CA ARG A 101 -11.78 1.40 -11.66
C ARG A 101 -11.17 0.19 -12.37
N TYR A 102 -11.14 -0.97 -11.70
CA TYR A 102 -10.61 -2.22 -12.26
C TYR A 102 -11.21 -2.65 -13.60
N SER A 103 -12.44 -2.22 -13.88
CA SER A 103 -13.09 -2.45 -15.18
C SER A 103 -12.31 -1.90 -16.38
N LYS A 104 -11.34 -0.99 -16.15
CA LYS A 104 -10.45 -0.42 -17.17
C LYS A 104 -9.24 -1.32 -17.49
N GLY A 105 -9.04 -2.44 -16.81
CA GLY A 105 -7.97 -3.39 -17.11
C GLY A 105 -6.59 -2.75 -17.06
N PHE A 106 -5.76 -2.97 -18.09
CA PHE A 106 -4.42 -2.36 -18.19
C PHE A 106 -4.43 -0.83 -18.28
N SER A 107 -5.56 -0.24 -18.69
CA SER A 107 -5.73 1.23 -18.72
C SER A 107 -6.23 1.79 -17.38
N ALA A 108 -6.37 0.97 -16.33
CA ALA A 108 -6.68 1.47 -15.01
C ALA A 108 -5.54 2.37 -14.52
N ALA A 109 -5.87 3.61 -14.14
CA ALA A 109 -4.90 4.52 -13.58
C ALA A 109 -4.72 4.24 -12.08
N PHE A 110 -3.47 4.24 -11.63
CA PHE A 110 -3.11 4.10 -10.21
C PHE A 110 -2.41 5.38 -9.72
N PRO A 111 -3.11 6.53 -9.78
CA PRO A 111 -2.48 7.84 -9.58
C PRO A 111 -2.03 8.07 -8.13
N TYR A 112 -2.25 7.14 -7.21
CA TYR A 112 -1.89 7.22 -5.79
C TYR A 112 -0.56 6.49 -5.48
N LEU A 113 -0.09 5.58 -6.34
CA LEU A 113 1.05 4.72 -6.02
C LEU A 113 2.36 5.50 -5.88
N ALA A 114 2.56 6.56 -6.67
CA ALA A 114 3.73 7.42 -6.55
C ALA A 114 3.73 8.18 -5.21
N GLN A 115 2.57 8.67 -4.79
CA GLN A 115 2.34 9.45 -3.58
C GLN A 115 2.48 8.58 -2.35
N VAL A 116 1.93 7.36 -2.36
CA VAL A 116 2.15 6.35 -1.33
C VAL A 116 3.64 6.10 -1.14
N ARG A 117 4.41 5.91 -2.21
CA ARG A 117 5.87 5.70 -2.11
C ARG A 117 6.56 6.92 -1.49
N SER A 118 6.20 8.12 -1.91
CA SER A 118 6.74 9.36 -1.36
C SER A 118 6.39 9.52 0.12
N LEU A 119 5.14 9.25 0.51
CA LEU A 119 4.69 9.29 1.90
C LEU A 119 5.41 8.23 2.76
N GLY A 120 5.57 7.01 2.25
CA GLY A 120 6.37 5.97 2.91
C GLY A 120 7.82 6.40 3.16
N ARG A 121 8.45 7.10 2.21
CA ARG A 121 9.80 7.67 2.39
C ARG A 121 9.83 8.76 3.47
N LEU A 122 8.81 9.64 3.53
CA LEU A 122 8.71 10.65 4.58
C LEU A 122 8.60 10.01 5.96
N ILE A 123 7.75 9.01 6.12
CA ILE A 123 7.55 8.27 7.38
C ILE A 123 8.85 7.58 7.82
N VAL A 124 9.56 6.93 6.90
CA VAL A 124 10.83 6.26 7.23
C VAL A 124 11.96 7.26 7.48
N ALA A 125 11.98 8.41 6.81
CA ALA A 125 12.92 9.48 7.12
C ALA A 125 12.69 10.06 8.53
N ASP A 126 11.42 10.27 8.92
CA ASP A 126 11.02 10.68 10.27
C ASP A 126 11.49 9.66 11.31
N ALA A 127 11.30 8.36 11.04
CA ALA A 127 11.81 7.28 11.89
C ALA A 127 13.33 7.38 12.14
N ARG A 128 14.10 7.68 11.09
CA ARG A 128 15.56 7.80 11.21
C ARG A 128 16.00 9.05 11.96
N ILE A 129 15.27 10.16 11.85
CA ILE A 129 15.49 11.35 12.67
C ILE A 129 15.25 11.02 14.14
N LEU A 130 14.09 10.44 14.46
CA LEU A 130 13.75 10.02 15.82
C LEU A 130 14.83 9.10 16.42
N ALA A 131 15.30 8.12 15.64
CA ALA A 131 16.37 7.22 16.08
C ALA A 131 17.71 7.94 16.29
N ALA A 132 18.05 8.91 15.44
CA ALA A 132 19.26 9.72 15.60
C ALA A 132 19.21 10.61 16.86
N GLU A 133 18.01 10.96 17.30
CA GLU A 133 17.74 11.74 18.52
C GLU A 133 17.56 10.87 19.77
N GLY A 134 17.71 9.54 19.65
CA GLY A 134 17.56 8.60 20.76
C GLY A 134 16.11 8.20 21.06
N ASN A 135 15.13 8.66 20.27
CA ASN A 135 13.71 8.32 20.39
C ASN A 135 13.39 6.98 19.70
N TYR A 136 14.09 5.91 20.09
CA TYR A 136 14.05 4.62 19.39
C TYR A 136 12.66 3.98 19.31
N ARG A 137 11.87 4.05 20.39
CA ARG A 137 10.50 3.50 20.39
C ARG A 137 9.61 4.17 19.36
N GLN A 138 9.60 5.50 19.32
CA GLN A 138 8.82 6.25 18.32
C GLN A 138 9.34 5.99 16.89
N ALA A 139 10.65 5.83 16.71
CA ALA A 139 11.22 5.43 15.42
C ALA A 139 10.68 4.06 14.95
N LEU A 140 10.58 3.09 15.85
CA LEU A 140 9.99 1.78 15.56
C LEU A 140 8.49 1.89 15.26
N GLU A 141 7.76 2.74 15.98
CA GLU A 141 6.34 3.04 15.69
C GLU A 141 6.16 3.58 14.26
N ARG A 142 7.03 4.50 13.80
CA ARG A 142 7.02 4.98 12.41
C ARG A 142 7.28 3.85 11.41
N CYS A 143 8.17 2.92 11.71
CA CYS A 143 8.39 1.76 10.85
C CYS A 143 7.14 0.86 10.77
N LEU A 144 6.42 0.66 11.89
CA LEU A 144 5.16 -0.07 11.90
C LEU A 144 4.07 0.64 11.08
N VAL A 145 3.97 1.97 11.16
CA VAL A 145 3.08 2.78 10.29
C VAL A 145 3.40 2.53 8.81
N ALA A 146 4.68 2.51 8.42
CA ALA A 146 5.07 2.20 7.05
C ALA A 146 4.67 0.78 6.62
N HIS A 147 4.74 -0.22 7.51
CA HIS A 147 4.23 -1.57 7.23
C HIS A 147 2.71 -1.61 7.04
N ARG A 148 1.96 -0.91 7.89
CA ARG A 148 0.50 -0.81 7.76
C ARG A 148 0.10 -0.10 6.45
N LEU A 149 0.78 1.00 6.10
CA LEU A 149 0.62 1.68 4.80
C LEU A 149 0.90 0.72 3.63
N ALA A 150 1.97 -0.06 3.71
CA ALA A 150 2.28 -1.06 2.69
C ALA A 150 1.14 -2.08 2.57
N GLY A 151 0.61 -2.53 3.71
CA GLY A 151 -0.54 -3.43 3.77
C GLY A 151 -1.78 -2.89 3.06
N HIS A 152 -2.15 -1.65 3.36
CA HIS A 152 -3.26 -0.94 2.73
C HIS A 152 -3.15 -0.76 1.21
N VAL A 153 -1.98 -1.01 0.61
CA VAL A 153 -1.74 -0.84 -0.81
C VAL A 153 -1.56 -2.19 -1.53
N GLY A 154 -1.11 -3.24 -0.84
CA GLY A 154 -0.57 -4.44 -1.46
C GLY A 154 -1.57 -5.46 -2.03
N ASP A 155 -2.88 -5.32 -1.75
CA ASP A 155 -3.81 -6.46 -1.86
C ASP A 155 -4.56 -6.61 -3.20
N GLU A 156 -4.36 -5.71 -4.16
CA GLU A 156 -5.22 -5.65 -5.34
C GLU A 156 -4.53 -6.03 -6.65
N THR A 157 -3.51 -5.28 -7.08
CA THR A 157 -2.81 -5.50 -8.37
C THR A 157 -1.35 -5.85 -8.18
N LEU A 158 -0.70 -6.39 -9.22
CA LEU A 158 0.73 -6.70 -9.15
C LEU A 158 1.57 -5.45 -8.92
N ILE A 159 1.22 -4.32 -9.56
CA ILE A 159 1.94 -3.07 -9.36
C ILE A 159 1.76 -2.52 -7.94
N SER A 160 0.55 -2.61 -7.37
CA SER A 160 0.32 -2.19 -5.98
C SER A 160 1.03 -3.10 -4.98
N LEU A 161 1.07 -4.41 -5.24
CA LEU A 161 1.87 -5.38 -4.50
C LEU A 161 3.37 -5.04 -4.51
N LEU A 162 3.93 -4.69 -5.67
CA LEU A 162 5.33 -4.27 -5.79
C LEU A 162 5.66 -3.03 -4.96
N VAL A 163 4.75 -2.05 -4.96
CA VAL A 163 4.89 -0.84 -4.14
C VAL A 163 4.86 -1.19 -2.66
N SER A 164 3.95 -2.07 -2.25
CA SER A 164 3.86 -2.57 -0.88
C SER A 164 5.15 -3.26 -0.41
N ILE A 165 5.72 -4.16 -1.23
CA ILE A 165 6.99 -4.83 -0.94
C ILE A 165 8.12 -3.81 -0.78
N ALA A 166 8.19 -2.82 -1.68
CA ALA A 166 9.24 -1.80 -1.63
C ALA A 166 9.20 -0.99 -0.33
N ILE A 167 8.00 -0.58 0.11
CA ILE A 167 7.81 0.17 1.36
C ILE A 167 8.15 -0.71 2.57
N SER A 168 7.66 -1.96 2.59
CA SER A 168 7.97 -2.91 3.67
C SER A 168 9.46 -3.21 3.78
N ALA A 169 10.15 -3.39 2.66
CA ALA A 169 11.59 -3.60 2.64
C ALA A 169 12.36 -2.37 3.17
N GLN A 170 11.89 -1.17 2.85
CA GLN A 170 12.47 0.07 3.36
C GLN A 170 12.24 0.22 4.87
N ALA A 171 11.05 -0.10 5.36
CA ALA A 171 10.73 -0.13 6.79
C ALA A 171 11.58 -1.15 7.55
N ASN A 172 11.70 -2.39 7.06
CA ASN A 172 12.54 -3.43 7.65
C ASN A 172 14.00 -2.98 7.80
N LYS A 173 14.58 -2.38 6.75
CA LYS A 173 15.95 -1.82 6.83
C LYS A 173 16.08 -0.75 7.91
N CYS A 174 15.04 0.07 8.09
CA CYS A 174 15.02 1.06 9.14
C CYS A 174 14.92 0.41 10.52
N VAL A 175 14.05 -0.58 10.72
CA VAL A 175 13.95 -1.36 11.96
C VAL A 175 15.31 -1.94 12.34
N THR A 176 16.00 -2.63 11.41
CA THR A 176 17.34 -3.17 11.66
C THR A 176 18.31 -2.08 12.11
N ALA A 177 18.39 -0.96 11.38
CA ALA A 177 19.30 0.15 11.74
C ALA A 177 18.96 0.82 13.08
N VAL A 178 17.68 0.86 13.46
CA VAL A 178 17.23 1.35 14.78
C VAL A 178 17.68 0.38 15.87
N LEU A 179 17.44 -0.91 15.69
CA LEU A 179 17.81 -1.95 16.66
C LEU A 179 19.32 -2.07 16.87
N GLU A 180 20.13 -1.89 15.82
CA GLU A 180 21.60 -1.87 15.91
C GLU A 180 22.14 -0.74 16.79
N ARG A 181 21.41 0.38 16.89
CA ARG A 181 21.82 1.58 17.64
C ARG A 181 21.14 1.74 18.98
N MET A 182 20.03 1.03 19.20
CA MET A 182 19.24 1.13 20.42
C MET A 182 19.96 0.40 21.56
N PRO A 183 20.08 1.01 22.75
CA PRO A 183 20.52 0.30 23.96
C PRO A 183 19.61 -0.90 24.24
N ALA A 184 20.12 -1.89 24.98
CA ALA A 184 19.30 -3.03 25.37
C ALA A 184 18.09 -2.58 26.21
N ASP A 185 16.90 -2.72 25.64
CA ASP A 185 15.62 -2.34 26.24
C ASP A 185 14.61 -3.48 26.01
N VAL A 186 14.42 -4.30 27.04
CA VAL A 186 13.56 -5.49 27.00
C VAL A 186 12.09 -5.12 26.79
N ASP A 187 11.64 -4.00 27.33
CA ASP A 187 10.25 -3.57 27.23
C ASP A 187 9.93 -3.14 25.80
N THR A 188 10.81 -2.34 25.19
CA THR A 188 10.67 -1.94 23.78
C THR A 188 10.74 -3.13 22.84
N LEU A 189 11.66 -4.09 23.06
CA LEU A 189 11.75 -5.31 22.24
C LEU A 189 10.53 -6.21 22.39
N THR A 190 10.01 -6.37 23.60
CA THR A 190 8.80 -7.15 23.89
C THR A 190 7.57 -6.50 23.25
N TRP A 191 7.44 -5.18 23.36
CA TRP A 191 6.39 -4.42 22.69
C TRP A 191 6.47 -4.58 21.17
N LEU A 192 7.65 -4.39 20.56
CA LEU A 192 7.84 -4.51 19.12
C LEU A 192 7.46 -5.92 18.64
N LYS A 193 7.89 -6.96 19.36
CA LYS A 193 7.50 -8.35 19.08
C LYS A 193 5.99 -8.53 19.12
N GLY A 194 5.32 -7.96 20.12
CA GLY A 194 3.86 -7.98 20.22
C GLY A 194 3.18 -7.27 19.04
N GLN A 195 3.69 -6.12 18.64
CA GLN A 195 3.18 -5.38 17.48
C GLN A 195 3.36 -6.17 16.17
N LEU A 196 4.53 -6.77 15.94
CA LEU A 196 4.80 -7.58 14.75
C LEU A 196 3.98 -8.89 14.70
N ALA A 197 3.54 -9.40 15.85
CA ALA A 197 2.67 -10.56 15.93
C ALA A 197 1.20 -10.21 15.61
N VAL A 198 0.74 -9.03 16.01
CA VAL A 198 -0.66 -8.59 15.86
C VAL A 198 -0.90 -7.85 14.56
N ALA A 199 0.00 -6.93 14.17
CA ALA A 199 -0.02 -6.31 12.87
C ALA A 199 0.36 -7.41 11.88
N PRO A 200 -0.59 -8.00 11.14
CA PRO A 200 -0.18 -8.81 10.03
C PRO A 200 0.55 -7.82 9.15
N ILE A 201 1.87 -7.95 9.00
CA ILE A 201 2.52 -7.55 7.75
C ILE A 201 1.60 -8.17 6.71
N THR A 202 0.74 -7.35 6.12
CA THR A 202 -0.51 -7.84 5.50
C THR A 202 -0.09 -8.98 4.64
N LYS A 203 -0.67 -10.17 4.88
CA LYS A 203 -0.25 -11.38 4.16
C LYS A 203 -0.49 -11.07 2.70
N LEU A 204 0.56 -10.60 2.05
CA LEU A 204 0.47 -10.06 0.71
C LEU A 204 -0.10 -11.19 -0.11
N ASN A 205 -1.30 -10.98 -0.61
CA ASN A 205 -2.00 -12.05 -1.30
C ASN A 205 -1.49 -12.08 -2.74
N VAL A 206 -0.25 -12.57 -2.89
CA VAL A 206 0.43 -12.69 -4.17
C VAL A 206 -0.46 -13.47 -5.14
N ASN A 207 -1.10 -14.54 -4.67
CA ASN A 207 -2.01 -15.34 -5.49
C ASN A 207 -3.18 -14.51 -6.03
N ARG A 208 -3.77 -13.63 -5.21
CA ARG A 208 -4.83 -12.72 -5.65
C ARG A 208 -4.34 -11.72 -6.68
N ALA A 209 -3.20 -11.06 -6.45
CA ALA A 209 -2.63 -10.11 -7.40
C ALA A 209 -2.31 -10.80 -8.74
N MET A 210 -1.68 -11.97 -8.68
CA MET A 210 -1.33 -12.78 -9.85
C MET A 210 -2.57 -13.27 -10.62
N ALA A 211 -3.62 -13.71 -9.91
CA ALA A 211 -4.87 -14.11 -10.54
C ALA A 211 -5.57 -12.94 -11.23
N LEU A 212 -5.53 -11.74 -10.63
CA LEU A 212 -6.10 -10.54 -11.26
C LEU A 212 -5.32 -10.14 -12.52
N GLU A 213 -3.99 -10.24 -12.50
CA GLU A 213 -3.16 -10.01 -13.71
C GLU A 213 -3.43 -11.06 -14.79
N GLU A 214 -3.56 -12.34 -14.42
CA GLU A 214 -3.92 -13.41 -15.36
C GLU A 214 -5.28 -13.18 -15.99
N GLU A 215 -6.28 -12.83 -15.18
CA GLU A 215 -7.64 -12.54 -15.64
C GLU A 215 -7.64 -11.32 -16.58
N THR A 216 -6.92 -10.26 -16.20
CA THR A 216 -6.80 -9.05 -17.02
C THR A 216 -6.12 -9.38 -18.34
N SER A 217 -4.95 -10.03 -18.31
CA SER A 217 -4.22 -10.44 -19.50
C SER A 217 -5.07 -11.31 -20.43
N SER A 218 -5.77 -12.30 -19.86
CA SER A 218 -6.63 -13.22 -20.60
C SER A 218 -7.80 -12.53 -21.29
N ARG A 219 -8.32 -11.43 -20.72
CA ARG A 219 -9.36 -10.61 -21.36
C ARG A 219 -8.82 -9.83 -22.56
N TYR A 220 -7.59 -9.32 -22.50
CA TYR A 220 -6.96 -8.58 -23.61
C TYR A 220 -6.46 -9.48 -24.73
N LEU A 221 -6.12 -10.73 -24.42
CA LEU A 221 -5.74 -11.75 -25.40
C LEU A 221 -6.93 -12.39 -26.13
N ARG A 222 -8.06 -11.68 -26.25
CA ARG A 222 -9.22 -12.13 -27.04
C ARG A 222 -9.20 -11.48 -28.42
N PRO A 223 -9.66 -12.17 -29.48
CA PRO A 223 -9.67 -11.60 -30.84
C PRO A 223 -10.37 -10.24 -30.93
N GLU A 224 -11.45 -10.03 -30.16
CA GLU A 224 -12.23 -8.79 -30.19
C GLU A 224 -11.50 -7.59 -29.55
N ARG A 225 -10.40 -7.84 -28.81
CA ARG A 225 -9.62 -6.85 -28.06
C ARG A 225 -8.24 -6.56 -28.68
N ILE A 226 -7.91 -7.17 -29.82
CA ILE A 226 -6.61 -6.99 -30.50
C ILE A 226 -6.26 -5.51 -30.70
N GLY A 227 -7.24 -4.67 -31.05
CA GLY A 227 -7.02 -3.23 -31.25
C GLY A 227 -6.48 -2.53 -29.98
N GLU A 228 -7.10 -2.80 -28.83
CA GLU A 228 -6.66 -2.25 -27.53
C GLU A 228 -5.29 -2.81 -27.13
N LEU A 229 -5.07 -4.10 -27.33
CA LEU A 229 -3.81 -4.76 -27.04
C LEU A 229 -2.66 -4.17 -27.87
N LEU A 230 -2.89 -3.90 -29.16
CA LEU A 230 -1.91 -3.26 -30.04
C LEU A 230 -1.51 -1.87 -29.55
N THR A 231 -2.48 -1.06 -29.09
CA THR A 231 -2.20 0.26 -28.51
C THR A 231 -1.25 0.13 -27.32
N ILE A 232 -1.59 -0.74 -26.36
CA ILE A 232 -0.78 -0.98 -25.15
C ILE A 232 0.64 -1.43 -25.51
N LEU A 233 0.77 -2.41 -26.40
CA LEU A 233 2.08 -2.95 -26.77
C LEU A 233 2.91 -1.97 -27.60
N SER A 234 2.28 -1.15 -28.43
CA SER A 234 3.01 -0.20 -29.28
C SER A 234 3.70 0.89 -28.47
N GLU A 235 3.09 1.29 -27.35
CA GLU A 235 3.68 2.23 -26.39
C GLU A 235 4.88 1.62 -25.64
N GLN A 236 4.91 0.30 -25.47
CA GLN A 236 5.89 -0.38 -24.61
C GLN A 236 7.03 -1.07 -25.38
N ALA A 237 6.75 -1.67 -26.52
CA ALA A 237 7.65 -2.62 -27.18
C ALA A 237 8.54 -1.99 -28.26
N GLY A 238 8.28 -0.74 -28.66
CA GLY A 238 8.98 -0.11 -29.79
C GLY A 238 8.81 -0.86 -31.13
N MET A 239 7.91 -1.86 -31.19
CA MET A 239 7.54 -2.58 -32.41
C MET A 239 6.48 -1.80 -33.18
N ASN A 240 6.52 -1.86 -34.51
CA ASN A 240 5.47 -1.24 -35.30
C ASN A 240 4.16 -2.06 -35.18
N ALA A 241 3.02 -1.37 -35.25
CA ALA A 241 1.71 -2.00 -35.05
C ALA A 241 1.37 -3.06 -36.12
N GLU A 242 1.99 -2.99 -37.30
CA GLU A 242 1.73 -3.90 -38.41
C GLU A 242 2.42 -5.26 -38.21
N GLU A 243 3.65 -5.26 -37.71
CA GLU A 243 4.39 -6.46 -37.30
C GLU A 243 3.65 -7.17 -36.17
N MET A 244 3.20 -6.43 -35.15
CA MET A 244 2.42 -7.03 -34.08
C MET A 244 1.09 -7.60 -34.58
N ARG A 245 0.40 -6.92 -35.50
CA ARG A 245 -0.84 -7.45 -36.07
C ARG A 245 -0.64 -8.78 -36.79
N LYS A 246 0.49 -8.96 -37.47
CA LYS A 246 0.85 -10.24 -38.14
C LYS A 246 1.10 -11.38 -37.14
N LEU A 247 1.43 -11.07 -35.88
CA LEU A 247 1.67 -12.05 -34.82
C LEU A 247 0.42 -12.37 -33.99
N LEU A 248 -0.66 -11.61 -34.14
CA LEU A 248 -1.86 -11.69 -33.30
C LEU A 248 -3.05 -12.31 -34.04
N ASP A 249 -2.87 -13.51 -34.60
CA ASP A 249 -4.01 -14.31 -35.06
C ASP A 249 -4.72 -15.03 -33.89
N ALA A 250 -5.96 -15.47 -34.10
CA ALA A 250 -6.73 -16.11 -33.05
C ALA A 250 -6.03 -17.37 -32.48
N PRO A 251 -5.43 -18.27 -33.29
CA PRO A 251 -4.64 -19.39 -32.77
C PRO A 251 -3.46 -18.97 -31.89
N ALA A 252 -2.71 -17.92 -32.25
CA ALA A 252 -1.61 -17.39 -31.45
C ALA A 252 -2.10 -16.83 -30.12
N LEU A 253 -3.22 -16.09 -30.13
CA LEU A 253 -3.84 -15.58 -28.90
C LEU A 253 -4.27 -16.71 -27.96
N GLU A 254 -4.88 -17.78 -28.47
CA GLU A 254 -5.22 -18.95 -27.66
C GLU A 254 -3.98 -19.59 -27.03
N ARG A 255 -2.91 -19.77 -27.80
CA ARG A 255 -1.64 -20.31 -27.28
C ARG A 255 -1.04 -19.40 -26.21
N ALA A 256 -1.06 -18.08 -26.43
CA ALA A 256 -0.59 -17.10 -25.45
C ALA A 256 -1.38 -17.20 -24.14
N ARG A 257 -2.72 -17.28 -24.20
CA ARG A 257 -3.58 -17.44 -23.01
C ARG A 257 -3.28 -18.74 -22.26
N ALA A 258 -3.22 -19.86 -22.98
CA ALA A 258 -2.93 -21.16 -22.39
C ALA A 258 -1.55 -21.18 -21.72
N TYR A 259 -0.54 -20.59 -22.36
CA TYR A 259 0.80 -20.49 -21.80
C TYR A 259 0.84 -19.59 -20.56
N GLY A 260 0.25 -18.40 -20.63
CA GLY A 260 0.18 -17.46 -19.51
C GLY A 260 -0.49 -18.07 -18.29
N SER A 261 -1.62 -18.76 -18.48
CA SER A 261 -2.32 -19.45 -17.40
C SER A 261 -1.48 -20.57 -16.78
N LYS A 262 -0.81 -21.40 -17.60
CA LYS A 262 0.13 -22.41 -17.12
C LYS A 262 1.28 -21.81 -16.32
N TYR A 263 1.83 -20.68 -16.77
CA TYR A 263 2.93 -20.00 -16.10
C TYR A 263 2.52 -19.48 -14.73
N VAL A 264 1.39 -18.77 -14.64
CA VAL A 264 0.83 -18.28 -13.37
C VAL A 264 0.49 -19.43 -12.42
N GLY A 265 -0.14 -20.50 -12.95
CA GLY A 265 -0.44 -21.71 -12.19
C GLY A 265 0.81 -22.44 -11.66
N SER A 266 1.95 -22.30 -12.33
CA SER A 266 3.24 -22.85 -11.88
C SER A 266 3.93 -21.94 -10.86
N ALA A 267 3.86 -20.62 -11.04
CA ALA A 267 4.48 -19.65 -10.15
C ALA A 267 3.75 -19.50 -8.81
N GLY A 268 2.41 -19.56 -8.81
CA GLY A 268 1.57 -19.36 -7.62
C GLY A 268 1.96 -20.27 -6.44
N PRO A 269 2.06 -21.60 -6.61
CA PRO A 269 2.50 -22.52 -5.56
C PRO A 269 3.91 -22.24 -5.03
N ILE A 270 4.84 -21.80 -5.89
CA ILE A 270 6.21 -21.45 -5.47
C ILE A 270 6.18 -20.20 -4.57
N LEU A 271 5.43 -19.18 -5.00
CA LEU A 271 5.30 -17.91 -4.28
C LEU A 271 4.50 -18.02 -3.00
N SER A 272 3.48 -18.88 -2.96
CA SER A 272 2.65 -19.11 -1.77
C SER A 272 3.18 -20.25 -0.88
N GLY A 273 4.14 -21.04 -1.38
CA GLY A 273 4.73 -22.17 -0.69
C GLY A 273 5.55 -21.80 0.54
N ARG A 274 5.82 -22.82 1.35
CA ARG A 274 6.67 -22.77 2.55
C ARG A 274 8.14 -23.11 2.28
N ALA A 275 8.50 -23.35 1.01
CA ALA A 275 9.88 -23.65 0.64
C ALA A 275 10.81 -22.50 1.09
N PRO A 276 12.05 -22.80 1.51
CA PRO A 276 13.05 -21.78 1.83
C PRO A 276 13.25 -20.80 0.67
N TYR A 277 13.74 -19.59 1.00
CA TYR A 277 14.03 -18.54 0.03
C TYR A 277 14.84 -19.03 -1.16
N ALA A 278 16.00 -19.66 -0.89
CA ALA A 278 16.94 -20.08 -1.92
C ALA A 278 16.29 -21.06 -2.91
N GLU A 279 15.51 -22.01 -2.41
CA GLU A 279 14.79 -22.98 -3.24
C GLU A 279 13.71 -22.30 -4.09
N SER A 280 12.86 -21.47 -3.48
CA SER A 280 11.81 -20.73 -4.18
C SER A 280 12.39 -19.84 -5.27
N TYR A 281 13.51 -19.16 -4.97
CA TYR A 281 14.21 -18.30 -5.91
C TYR A 281 14.77 -19.09 -7.10
N THR A 282 15.45 -20.21 -6.87
CA THR A 282 15.96 -21.08 -7.94
C THR A 282 14.83 -21.61 -8.83
N GLN A 283 13.71 -22.05 -8.24
CA GLN A 283 12.54 -22.52 -9.00
C GLN A 283 11.94 -21.41 -9.88
N LEU A 284 11.83 -20.18 -9.36
CA LEU A 284 11.32 -19.04 -10.13
C LEU A 284 12.29 -18.59 -11.22
N GLN A 285 13.60 -18.65 -10.98
CA GLN A 285 14.61 -18.38 -12.02
C GLN A 285 14.53 -19.40 -13.15
N GLU A 286 14.40 -20.68 -12.83
CA GLU A 286 14.26 -21.72 -13.84
C GLU A 286 12.97 -21.55 -14.63
N LEU A 287 11.86 -21.23 -13.97
CA LEU A 287 10.59 -20.92 -14.64
C LEU A 287 10.70 -19.70 -15.57
N ALA A 288 11.41 -18.64 -15.15
CA ALA A 288 11.67 -17.46 -15.98
C ALA A 288 12.54 -17.81 -17.21
N LYS A 289 13.59 -18.61 -17.03
CA LYS A 289 14.45 -19.09 -18.13
C LYS A 289 13.67 -19.94 -19.14
N GLN A 290 12.77 -20.80 -18.67
CA GLN A 290 11.89 -21.59 -19.54
C GLN A 290 10.97 -20.69 -20.38
N MET A 291 10.45 -19.60 -19.80
CA MET A 291 9.68 -18.61 -20.55
C MET A 291 10.53 -17.88 -21.61
N GLU A 292 11.74 -17.47 -21.27
CA GLU A 292 12.66 -16.84 -22.24
C GLU A 292 12.98 -17.76 -23.42
N GLN A 293 13.28 -19.04 -23.14
CA GLN A 293 13.54 -20.04 -24.17
C GLN A 293 12.31 -20.30 -25.05
N ALA A 294 11.12 -20.38 -24.45
CA ALA A 294 9.88 -20.59 -25.17
C ALA A 294 9.49 -19.36 -26.02
N ALA A 295 9.70 -18.14 -25.51
CA ALA A 295 9.47 -16.89 -26.24
C ALA A 295 10.46 -16.67 -27.42
N ALA A 296 11.63 -17.31 -27.37
CA ALA A 296 12.55 -17.34 -28.50
C ALA A 296 12.01 -18.20 -29.66
N GLN A 297 11.20 -19.21 -29.36
CA GLN A 297 10.70 -20.20 -30.34
C GLN A 297 9.26 -19.92 -30.81
N ASP A 298 8.40 -19.35 -29.95
CA ASP A 298 6.99 -19.06 -30.27
C ASP A 298 6.68 -17.57 -30.06
N PRO A 299 6.34 -16.82 -31.12
CA PRO A 299 5.92 -15.42 -31.01
C PRO A 299 4.71 -15.20 -30.10
N ALA A 300 3.81 -16.18 -29.96
CA ALA A 300 2.68 -16.10 -29.03
C ALA A 300 3.15 -16.06 -27.56
N ILE A 301 4.25 -16.73 -27.24
CA ILE A 301 4.81 -16.73 -25.89
C ILE A 301 5.59 -15.43 -25.64
N ARG A 302 6.23 -14.87 -26.67
CA ARG A 302 6.85 -13.54 -26.60
C ARG A 302 5.85 -12.46 -26.20
N LEU A 303 4.61 -12.55 -26.69
CA LEU A 303 3.51 -11.67 -26.27
C LEU A 303 3.22 -11.76 -24.78
N VAL A 304 3.17 -12.97 -24.21
CA VAL A 304 2.98 -13.18 -22.76
C VAL A 304 4.14 -12.54 -21.98
N GLN A 305 5.37 -12.73 -22.44
CA GLN A 305 6.56 -12.13 -21.83
C GLN A 305 6.50 -10.59 -21.84
N SER A 306 6.01 -9.98 -22.93
CA SER A 306 5.85 -8.53 -23.06
C SER A 306 4.73 -7.96 -22.17
N LEU A 307 3.68 -8.73 -21.89
CA LEU A 307 2.60 -8.31 -20.99
C LEU A 307 2.96 -8.46 -19.50
N ALA A 308 3.98 -9.26 -19.19
CA ALA A 308 4.35 -9.61 -17.81
C ALA A 308 5.82 -9.31 -17.44
N PRO A 309 6.46 -8.20 -17.87
CA PRO A 309 7.87 -7.93 -17.56
C PRO A 309 8.11 -7.74 -16.06
N ALA A 310 7.07 -7.32 -15.33
CA ALA A 310 7.09 -7.18 -13.89
C ALA A 310 7.17 -8.53 -13.17
N MET A 311 6.59 -9.62 -13.70
CA MET A 311 6.45 -10.87 -12.94
C MET A 311 7.81 -11.47 -12.56
N VAL A 312 8.78 -11.48 -13.48
CA VAL A 312 10.15 -11.94 -13.19
C VAL A 312 10.83 -11.08 -12.10
N ARG A 313 10.64 -9.76 -12.13
CA ARG A 313 11.18 -8.84 -11.11
C ARG A 313 10.47 -8.99 -9.76
N VAL A 314 9.15 -9.19 -9.77
CA VAL A 314 8.34 -9.43 -8.57
C VAL A 314 8.82 -10.67 -7.85
N TYR A 315 9.13 -11.74 -8.60
CA TYR A 315 9.60 -13.01 -8.04
C TYR A 315 10.92 -12.86 -7.28
N ALA A 316 11.88 -12.11 -7.82
CA ALA A 316 13.14 -11.83 -7.14
C ALA A 316 12.97 -10.96 -5.88
N LEU A 317 11.99 -10.04 -5.86
CA LEU A 317 11.74 -9.16 -4.73
C LEU A 317 10.94 -9.84 -3.61
N LEU A 318 9.89 -10.60 -3.96
CA LEU A 318 9.04 -11.33 -3.01
C LEU A 318 9.81 -12.40 -2.24
N THR A 319 10.66 -13.14 -2.95
CA THR A 319 11.48 -14.17 -2.34
C THR A 319 12.41 -13.54 -1.29
N ARG A 320 13.08 -12.42 -1.60
CA ARG A 320 13.95 -11.71 -0.63
C ARG A 320 13.20 -11.24 0.62
N HIS A 321 11.89 -11.03 0.54
CA HIS A 321 11.08 -10.61 1.68
C HIS A 321 10.74 -11.76 2.64
N LYS A 322 10.80 -13.02 2.17
CA LYS A 322 10.62 -14.21 3.02
C LYS A 322 11.87 -14.62 3.80
N ALA A 323 13.05 -14.13 3.38
CA ALA A 323 14.34 -14.36 4.03
C ALA A 323 14.57 -13.35 5.16
#